data_AF-A0A5B6X530-F1
#
_entry.id   AF-A0A5B6X530-F1
#
_cell.length_a   1.000
_cell.length_b   1.000
_cell.length_c   1.000
_cell.angle_alpha   90.00
_cell.angle_beta   90.00
_cell.angle_gamma   90.00
#
_symmetry.space_group_name_H-M   'P 1'
#
loop_
_entity.id
_entity.type
_entity.pdbx_description
1 polymer ?
#
loop_
_entity_poly.entity_id
_entity_poly.type
_entity_poly.pdbx_seq_one_letter_code
_entity_poly.pdbx_strand_id
1 'polypeptide(L)'
;MGFEEFCAAALSVHQLEALDRWEQHVRCAYELFEKDGNRPIVIEELASELGLGPSIPVHAVLNDWIRHMDGKLSFLGFVKLLRGPSSRALAKAQ
;
A
#
# COMPACT_ATOMS: atom_id res chain seq x y z
N MET A 1 6.95 -5.21 19.83
CA MET A 1 6.86 -3.79 19.45
C MET A 1 7.23 -2.96 20.67
N GLY A 2 8.19 -2.04 20.54
CA GLY A 2 8.52 -1.05 21.58
C GLY A 2 7.68 0.23 21.47
N PHE A 3 7.77 1.14 22.45
CA PHE A 3 7.00 2.41 22.44
C PHE A 3 7.34 3.30 21.24
N GLU A 4 8.62 3.47 20.91
CA GLU A 4 9.06 4.28 19.76
C GLU A 4 8.55 3.73 18.43
N GLU A 5 8.59 2.40 18.28
CA GLU A 5 8.06 1.69 17.11
C GLU A 5 6.55 1.90 16.97
N PHE A 6 5.82 1.85 18.10
CA PHE A 6 4.39 2.15 18.13
C PHE A 6 4.10 3.60 17.75
N CYS A 7 4.85 4.57 18.31
CA CYS A 7 4.70 5.97 17.96
C CYS A 7 4.97 6.23 16.47
N ALA A 8 6.05 5.65 15.92
CA ALA A 8 6.37 5.77 14.50
C ALA A 8 5.25 5.20 13.61
N ALA A 9 4.76 3.99 13.92
CA ALA A 9 3.66 3.36 13.22
C ALA A 9 2.35 4.16 13.29
N ALA A 10 2.05 4.76 14.44
CA ALA A 10 0.85 5.57 14.65
C ALA A 10 0.90 6.92 13.93
N LEU A 11 2.10 7.50 13.75
CA LEU A 11 2.30 8.79 13.08
C LEU A 11 2.29 8.66 11.56
N SER A 12 3.10 7.76 11.01
CA SER A 12 3.19 7.56 9.57
C SER A 12 3.96 6.30 9.23
N VAL A 13 3.50 5.58 8.20
CA VAL A 13 4.24 4.44 7.66
C VAL A 13 5.67 4.83 7.24
N HIS A 14 5.89 6.06 6.77
CA HIS A 14 7.22 6.53 6.38
C HIS A 14 8.18 6.67 7.56
N GLN A 15 7.66 6.98 8.75
CA GLN A 15 8.46 7.03 9.96
C GLN A 15 8.78 5.61 10.45
N LEU A 16 7.81 4.69 10.35
CA LEU A 16 8.04 3.28 10.66
C LEU A 16 9.04 2.63 9.68
N GLU A 17 9.01 3.03 8.41
CA GLU A 17 9.93 2.58 7.36
C GLU A 17 11.39 2.95 7.63
N ALA A 18 11.63 4.05 8.34
CA ALA A 18 12.97 4.50 8.68
C ALA A 18 13.63 3.67 9.81
N LEU A 19 12.90 2.73 10.42
CA LEU A 19 13.41 1.86 11.49
C LEU A 19 13.98 0.55 10.92
N ASP A 20 15.00 0.00 11.57
CA ASP A 20 15.73 -1.21 11.14
C ASP A 20 14.84 -2.45 10.92
N ARG A 21 13.66 -2.49 11.54
CA ARG A 21 12.75 -3.65 11.55
C ARG A 21 11.62 -3.55 10.53
N TRP A 22 11.61 -2.54 9.66
CA TRP A 22 10.57 -2.34 8.65
C TRP A 22 10.28 -3.60 7.82
N GLU A 23 11.32 -4.23 7.26
CA GLU A 23 11.14 -5.39 6.39
C GLU A 23 10.47 -6.56 7.13
N GLN A 24 10.90 -6.83 8.37
CA GLN A 24 10.29 -7.85 9.21
C GLN A 24 8.81 -7.53 9.49
N HIS A 25 8.49 -6.28 9.83
CA HIS A 25 7.13 -5.87 10.16
C HIS A 25 6.20 -5.92 8.97
N VAL A 26 6.61 -5.39 7.82
CA VAL A 26 5.75 -5.34 6.65
C VAL A 26 5.50 -6.74 6.07
N ARG A 27 6.46 -7.66 6.20
CA ARG A 27 6.25 -9.08 5.85
C ARG A 27 5.25 -9.75 6.78
N CYS A 28 5.41 -9.59 8.09
CA CYS A 28 4.46 -10.12 9.07
C CYS A 28 3.05 -9.55 8.86
N ALA A 29 2.94 -8.24 8.59
CA ALA A 29 1.67 -7.60 8.27
C ALA A 29 1.05 -8.16 6.98
N TYR A 30 1.86 -8.42 5.95
CA TYR A 30 1.37 -9.03 4.71
C TYR A 30 0.91 -10.47 4.93
N GLU A 31 1.59 -11.28 5.74
CA GLU A 31 1.16 -12.65 6.06
C GLU A 31 -0.21 -12.66 6.76
N LEU A 32 -0.43 -11.74 7.70
CA LEU A 32 -1.73 -11.56 8.35
C LEU A 32 -2.80 -11.08 7.37
N PHE A 33 -2.46 -10.08 6.56
CA PHE A 33 -3.35 -9.57 5.52
C PHE A 33 -3.71 -10.66 4.51
N GLU A 34 -2.75 -11.46 4.05
CA GLU A 34 -2.95 -12.54 3.07
C GLU A 34 -3.99 -13.55 3.55
N LYS A 35 -3.96 -13.87 4.84
CA LYS A 35 -4.85 -14.86 5.46
C LYS A 35 -6.28 -14.35 5.58
N ASP A 36 -6.46 -13.15 6.12
CA ASP A 36 -7.76 -12.70 6.62
C ASP A 36 -8.32 -11.47 5.85
N GLY A 37 -7.49 -10.72 5.13
CA GLY A 37 -7.84 -9.44 4.51
C GLY A 37 -7.66 -9.35 2.99
N ASN A 38 -6.81 -10.19 2.39
CA ASN A 38 -6.47 -10.11 0.97
C ASN A 38 -7.52 -10.83 0.13
N ARG A 39 -8.40 -10.03 -0.46
CA ARG A 39 -9.50 -10.48 -1.31
C ARG A 39 -9.22 -10.09 -2.76
N PRO A 40 -9.80 -10.80 -3.74
CA PRO A 40 -9.73 -10.38 -5.13
C PRO A 40 -10.18 -8.92 -5.28
N ILE A 41 -9.44 -8.15 -6.07
CA ILE A 41 -9.64 -6.71 -6.22
C ILE A 41 -10.22 -6.40 -7.59
N VAL A 42 -11.23 -5.53 -7.61
CA VAL A 42 -11.74 -4.90 -8.82
C VAL A 42 -10.78 -3.76 -9.19
N ILE A 43 -10.17 -3.85 -10.37
CA ILE A 43 -9.08 -2.94 -10.79
C ILE A 43 -9.55 -1.49 -10.83
N GLU A 44 -10.80 -1.28 -11.26
CA GLU A 44 -11.44 0.02 -11.35
C GLU A 44 -11.63 0.66 -9.97
N GLU A 45 -11.99 -0.12 -8.95
CA GLU A 45 -12.12 0.36 -7.56
C GLU A 45 -10.76 0.79 -7.01
N LEU A 46 -9.73 -0.05 -7.20
CA LEU A 46 -8.37 0.29 -6.77
C LEU A 46 -7.83 1.53 -7.50
N ALA A 47 -8.09 1.66 -8.80
CA ALA A 47 -7.71 2.84 -9.57
C ALA A 47 -8.39 4.12 -9.05
N SER A 48 -9.68 4.04 -8.71
CA SER A 48 -10.44 5.15 -8.13
C SER A 48 -9.88 5.58 -6.77
N GLU A 49 -9.61 4.62 -5.88
CA GLU A 49 -8.98 4.88 -4.57
C GLU A 49 -7.59 5.52 -4.68
N LEU A 50 -6.84 5.16 -5.73
CA LEU A 50 -5.53 5.73 -6.01
C LEU A 50 -5.58 7.07 -6.79
N GLY A 51 -6.77 7.56 -7.14
CA GLY A 51 -6.95 8.79 -7.92
C GLY A 51 -6.39 8.71 -9.34
N LEU A 52 -6.30 7.50 -9.91
CA LEU A 52 -5.84 7.32 -11.29
C LEU A 52 -6.94 7.76 -12.25
N GLY A 53 -6.68 8.83 -13.00
CA GLY A 53 -7.61 9.33 -14.00
C GLY A 53 -7.77 8.38 -15.20
N PRO A 54 -8.83 8.54 -16.02
CA PRO A 54 -9.15 7.66 -17.15
C PRO A 54 -8.08 7.64 -18.26
N SER A 55 -7.13 8.59 -18.24
CA SER A 55 -6.01 8.66 -19.18
C SER A 55 -4.80 7.81 -18.76
N ILE A 56 -4.81 7.23 -17.56
CA ILE A 56 -3.74 6.36 -17.08
C ILE A 56 -4.07 4.92 -17.46
N PRO A 57 -3.17 4.17 -18.11
CA PRO A 57 -3.39 2.76 -18.39
C PRO A 57 -3.32 1.96 -17.09
N VAL A 58 -4.44 1.89 -16.36
CA VAL A 58 -4.55 1.30 -15.01
C VAL A 58 -4.04 -0.14 -14.97
N HIS A 59 -4.31 -0.94 -16.00
CA HIS A 59 -3.80 -2.31 -16.08
C HIS A 59 -2.27 -2.37 -16.19
N ALA A 60 -1.62 -1.40 -16.82
CA ALA A 60 -0.17 -1.36 -16.91
C ALA A 60 0.47 -0.88 -15.60
N VAL A 61 -0.19 0.04 -14.88
CA VAL A 61 0.30 0.57 -13.59
C VAL A 61 0.15 -0.45 -12.46
N LEU A 62 -0.95 -1.21 -12.48
CA LEU A 62 -1.32 -2.15 -11.41
C LEU A 62 -0.92 -3.59 -11.71
N ASN A 63 -0.29 -3.86 -12.86
CA ASN A 63 0.05 -5.22 -13.30
C ASN A 63 0.83 -6.00 -12.24
N ASP A 64 1.83 -5.38 -11.63
CA ASP A 64 2.68 -6.04 -10.63
C ASP A 64 2.10 -5.95 -9.20
N TRP A 65 1.03 -5.18 -9.03
CA TRP A 65 0.35 -5.00 -7.74
C TRP A 65 -0.69 -6.08 -7.52
N ILE A 66 -1.27 -6.62 -8.58
CA ILE A 66 -2.33 -7.62 -8.52
C ILE A 66 -1.83 -8.94 -9.11
N ARG A 67 -1.96 -10.03 -8.35
CA ARG A 67 -1.55 -11.36 -8.79
C ARG A 67 -2.52 -11.88 -9.85
N HIS A 68 -2.01 -12.29 -11.00
CA HIS A 68 -2.82 -12.86 -12.07
C HIS A 68 -3.56 -14.14 -11.68
N MET A 69 -3.02 -14.93 -10.73
CA MET A 69 -3.61 -16.23 -10.38
C MET A 69 -4.94 -16.11 -9.64
N ASP A 70 -5.11 -15.09 -8.79
CA ASP A 70 -6.25 -14.97 -7.89
C ASP A 70 -6.81 -13.55 -7.74
N GLY A 71 -6.28 -12.58 -8.48
CA GLY A 71 -6.74 -11.20 -8.46
C GLY A 71 -6.47 -10.46 -7.14
N LYS A 72 -5.67 -11.04 -6.24
CA LYS A 72 -5.36 -10.45 -4.93
C LYS A 72 -4.13 -9.53 -4.99
N LEU A 73 -3.94 -8.69 -3.98
CA LEU A 73 -2.71 -7.87 -3.89
C LEU A 73 -1.48 -8.75 -3.72
N SER A 74 -0.45 -8.47 -4.52
CA SER A 74 0.90 -8.94 -4.29
C SER A 74 1.49 -8.23 -3.06
N PHE A 75 2.58 -8.77 -2.51
CA PHE A 75 3.34 -8.09 -1.45
C PHE A 75 3.77 -6.68 -1.89
N LEU A 76 4.20 -6.53 -3.14
CA LEU A 76 4.57 -5.23 -3.70
C LEU A 76 3.37 -4.27 -3.69
N GLY A 77 2.21 -4.73 -4.16
CA GLY A 77 0.97 -3.94 -4.14
C GLY A 77 0.58 -3.52 -2.73
N PHE A 78 0.67 -4.43 -1.75
CA PHE A 78 0.40 -4.14 -0.34
C PHE A 78 1.33 -3.05 0.22
N VAL A 79 2.64 -3.16 -0.02
CA VAL A 79 3.63 -2.15 0.42
C VAL A 79 3.35 -0.80 -0.23
N LYS A 80 3.00 -0.78 -1.52
CA LYS A 80 2.66 0.45 -2.24
C LYS A 80 1.38 1.09 -1.71
N LEU A 81 0.38 0.28 -1.36
CA LEU A 81 -0.86 0.75 -0.76
C LEU A 81 -0.63 1.33 0.63
N LEU A 82 0.18 0.66 1.47
CA LEU A 82 0.54 1.16 2.81
C LEU A 82 1.18 2.55 2.75
N ARG A 83 2.05 2.79 1.77
CA ARG A 83 2.70 4.10 1.51
C ARG A 83 1.73 5.18 1.05
N GLY A 84 0.57 4.77 0.54
CA GLY A 84 -0.41 5.65 -0.11
C GLY A 84 0.13 6.34 -1.37
N PRO A 85 -0.75 7.03 -2.12
CA PRO A 85 -0.29 8.06 -3.04
C PRO A 85 0.45 9.13 -2.21
N SER A 86 1.66 9.48 -2.61
CA SER A 86 2.45 10.50 -1.90
C SER A 86 1.60 11.76 -1.73
N SER A 87 1.28 12.14 -0.49
CA SER A 87 0.50 13.34 -0.14
C SER A 87 1.15 14.67 -0.58
N ARG A 88 2.21 14.63 -1.39
CA ARG A 88 2.81 15.80 -2.04
C ARG A 88 1.92 16.52 -3.07
N ALA A 89 0.66 16.11 -3.25
CA ALA A 89 -0.35 16.89 -3.95
C ALA A 89 -1.21 17.79 -3.02
N LEU A 90 -0.96 17.82 -1.70
CA LEU A 90 -1.52 18.83 -0.79
C LEU A 90 -0.58 20.05 -0.67
N ALA A 91 -0.33 20.71 -1.81
CA ALA A 91 0.12 22.10 -1.91
C ALA A 91 -0.15 22.53 -3.36
N LYS A 92 -1.04 23.48 -3.67
CA LYS A 92 -1.28 24.78 -3.04
C LYS A 92 -2.78 25.09 -3.01
N ALA A 93 -3.28 25.52 -1.86
CA ALA A 93 -4.38 26.47 -1.86
C ALA A 93 -3.82 27.80 -2.42
N GLN A 94 -4.34 28.26 -3.55
CA GLN A 94 -4.24 29.63 -4.02
C GLN A 94 -5.64 30.20 -4.17
#